data_AF-A0A355A748-F1
#
_entry.id   AF-A0A355A748-F1
#
_cell.length_a   1.000
_cell.length_b   1.000
_cell.length_c   1.000
_cell.angle_alpha   90.00
_cell.angle_beta   90.00
_cell.angle_gamma   90.00
#
_symmetry.space_group_name_H-M   'P 1'
#
loop_
_entity.id
_entity.type
_entity.pdbx_description
1 polymer ?
#
loop_
_entity_poly.entity_id
_entity_poly.type
_entity_poly.pdbx_seq_one_letter_code
_entity_poly.pdbx_strand_id
1 'polypeptide(L)' 'GYEIVAEATSGTEAVEKYKQCYPDLVIMDIIMPDMKGIDAVKNIIKFDPDARIIM' A
#
# COMPACT_ATOMS: atom_id res chain seq x y z
N GLY A 1 -0.67 20.36 -3.39
CA GLY A 1 -0.37 19.76 -2.06
C GLY A 1 -0.83 18.33 -2.08
N TYR A 2 -0.42 17.52 -1.11
CA TYR A 2 -0.92 16.16 -0.90
C TYR A 2 -1.48 16.05 0.51
N GLU A 3 -2.42 15.14 0.70
CA GLU A 3 -2.97 14.79 2.01
C GLU A 3 -2.57 13.35 2.33
N ILE A 4 -2.08 13.13 3.55
CA ILE A 4 -1.74 11.80 4.03
C ILE A 4 -3.02 11.20 4.62
N VAL A 5 -3.69 10.34 3.84
CA VAL A 5 -4.94 9.68 4.26
C VAL A 5 -4.69 8.45 5.13
N ALA A 6 -3.48 7.87 5.05
CA ALA A 6 -3.08 6.67 5.77
C ALA A 6 -1.56 6.54 5.84
N GLU A 7 -1.06 5.94 6.92
CA GLU A 7 0.33 5.51 7.09
C GLU A 7 0.34 4.05 7.53
N ALA A 8 1.24 3.22 7.03
CA ALA A 8 1.33 1.81 7.43
C ALA A 8 2.76 1.44 7.83
N THR A 9 2.88 0.58 8.83
CA THR A 9 4.17 0.12 9.38
C THR A 9 4.51 -1.31 8.97
N SER A 10 3.57 -2.01 8.34
CA SER A 10 3.73 -3.36 7.81
C SER A 10 2.99 -3.54 6.49
N GLY A 11 3.38 -4.54 5.70
CA GLY A 11 2.70 -4.85 4.44
C GLY A 11 1.22 -5.22 4.61
N THR A 12 0.88 -5.91 5.70
CA THR A 12 -0.51 -6.28 6.02
C THR A 12 -1.36 -5.03 6.31
N GLU A 13 -0.84 -4.14 7.16
CA GLU A 13 -1.51 -2.87 7.49
C GLU A 13 -1.69 -2.00 6.24
N ALA A 14 -0.70 -1.99 5.33
CA ALA A 14 -0.78 -1.24 4.09
C ALA A 14 -1.92 -1.73 3.17
N VAL A 15 -2.12 -3.05 3.07
CA VAL A 15 -3.24 -3.62 2.30
C VAL A 15 -4.59 -3.27 2.92
N GLU A 16 -4.70 -3.30 4.25
CA GLU A 16 -5.95 -2.94 4.94
C GLU A 16 -6.27 -1.44 4.78
N LYS A 17 -5.28 -0.58 5.01
CA LYS A 17 -5.44 0.88 4.87
C LYS A 17 -5.72 1.29 3.44
N TYR A 18 -5.14 0.63 2.44
CA TYR A 18 -5.50 0.84 1.04
C TYR A 18 -7.00 0.64 0.80
N LYS A 19 -7.56 -0.46 1.31
CA LYS A 19 -8.98 -0.79 1.13
C LYS A 19 -9.92 0.18 1.85
N GLN A 20 -9.47 0.75 2.98
CA GLN A 20 -10.28 1.69 3.77
C GLN A 20 -10.23 3.11 3.20
N CYS A 21 -9.06 3.59 2.80
CA CYS A 21 -8.84 4.97 2.41
C CYS A 21 -8.90 5.21 0.90
N TYR A 22 -8.75 4.15 0.09
CA TYR A 22 -8.75 4.19 -1.38
C TYR A 22 -7.90 5.35 -1.97
N PRO A 23 -6.60 5.40 -1.66
CA PRO A 23 -5.74 6.53 -2.02
C PRO A 23 -5.44 6.58 -3.53
N ASP A 24 -5.19 7.79 -4.05
CA ASP A 24 -4.77 7.98 -5.45
C ASP A 24 -3.34 7.50 -5.74
N LEU A 25 -2.48 7.47 -4.71
CA LEU A 25 -1.08 7.09 -4.79
C LEU A 25 -0.63 6.44 -3.49
N VAL A 26 0.10 5.33 -3.61
CA VAL A 26 0.78 4.68 -2.49
C VAL A 26 2.29 4.80 -2.66
N ILE A 27 2.98 5.17 -1.59
CA ILE A 27 4.43 5.08 -1.47
C ILE A 27 4.71 3.88 -0.57
N MET A 28 5.48 2.91 -1.07
CA MET A 28 5.69 1.62 -0.41
C MET A 28 7.18 1.31 -0.31
N ASP A 29 7.69 0.99 0.88
CA ASP A 29 9.05 0.48 1.01
C ASP A 29 9.12 -1.01 0.59
N ILE A 30 10.21 -1.42 -0.04
CA ILE A 30 10.48 -2.81 -0.41
C ILE A 30 10.72 -3.66 0.85
N ILE A 31 11.45 -3.11 1.82
CA ILE A 31 11.88 -3.82 3.02
C ILE A 31 11.04 -3.34 4.19
N MET A 32 10.10 -4.18 4.62
CA MET A 32 9.28 -3.94 5.81
C MET A 32 9.39 -5.11 6.79
N PRO A 33 9.07 -4.88 8.08
CA PRO A 33 8.86 -5.96 9.05
C PRO A 33 7.76 -6.91 8.56
N ASP A 34 7.94 -8.21 8.83
CA ASP A 34 6.99 -9.31 8.60
C ASP A 34 6.65 -9.66 7.13
N MET A 35 6.59 -8.68 6.22
CA MET A 35 6.17 -8.87 4.83
C MET A 35 6.98 -7.96 3.89
N LYS A 36 7.38 -8.48 2.73
CA LYS A 36 8.03 -7.66 1.69
C LYS A 36 7.01 -6.71 1.06
N GLY A 37 7.39 -5.47 0.80
CA GLY A 37 6.50 -4.49 0.15
C GLY A 37 5.97 -4.95 -1.21
N ILE A 38 6.74 -5.76 -1.94
CA ILE A 38 6.29 -6.34 -3.21
C ILE A 38 5.09 -7.28 -3.03
N ASP A 39 5.00 -7.98 -1.92
CA ASP A 39 3.88 -8.87 -1.65
C ASP A 39 2.65 -8.06 -1.25
N ALA A 40 2.82 -6.94 -0.53
CA ALA A 40 1.74 -5.99 -0.25
C ALA A 40 1.18 -5.40 -1.55
N VAL A 41 2.06 -4.94 -2.44
CA VAL A 41 1.73 -4.47 -3.80
C VAL A 41 0.91 -5.51 -4.56
N LYS A 42 1.34 -6.78 -4.60
CA LYS A 42 0.58 -7.85 -5.27
C LYS A 42 -0.82 -8.03 -4.69
N ASN A 43 -0.99 -7.89 -3.37
CA ASN A 43 -2.31 -8.01 -2.74
C ASN A 43 -3.20 -6.81 -3.05
N ILE A 44 -2.63 -5.60 -3.08
CA ILE A 44 -3.34 -4.39 -3.49
C ILE A 44 -3.77 -4.52 -4.95
N ILE A 45 -2.87 -4.86 -5.89
CA ILE A 45 -3.19 -4.98 -7.32
C ILE A 45 -4.23 -6.07 -7.60
N LYS A 46 -4.22 -7.17 -6.83
CA LYS A 46 -5.27 -8.20 -6.93
C LYS A 46 -6.66 -7.69 -6.57
N PHE A 47 -6.74 -6.72 -5.66
CA PHE A 47 -7.99 -6.09 -5.24
C PHE A 47 -8.38 -4.93 -6.15
N ASP A 48 -7.40 -4.10 -6.52
CA ASP A 48 -7.54 -2.94 -7.39
C ASP A 48 -6.45 -2.97 -8.48
N PRO A 49 -6.80 -3.46 -9.69
CA PRO A 49 -5.86 -3.54 -10.81
C PRO A 49 -5.32 -2.18 -11.28
N ASP A 50 -5.99 -1.08 -10.94
CA ASP A 50 -5.62 0.28 -11.36
C ASP A 50 -4.80 1.01 -10.27
N ALA A 51 -4.50 0.34 -9.17
CA ALA A 51 -3.71 0.89 -8.06
C ALA A 51 -2.36 1.45 -8.53
N ARG A 52 -2.09 2.70 -8.14
CA ARG A 52 -0.83 3.40 -8.45
C ARG A 52 0.11 3.34 -7.26
N ILE A 53 1.21 2.61 -7.41
CA ILE A 53 2.16 2.37 -6.31
C ILE A 53 3.57 2.66 -6.78
N ILE A 54 4.32 3.42 -5.98
CA ILE A 54 5.74 3.70 -6.16
C ILE A 54 6.52 2.96 -5.06
N MET A 55 7.59 2.29 -5.48
CA MET A 55 8.52 1.53 -4.62
C MET A 55 9.84 2.25 -4.44
#